data_AF-A0AAV4JMP7-F1
#
_entry.id   AF-A0AAV4JMP7-F1
#
_cell.length_a   1.000
_cell.length_b   1.000
_cell.length_c   1.000
_cell.angle_alpha   90.00
_cell.angle_beta   90.00
_cell.angle_gamma   90.00
#
_symmetry.space_group_name_H-M   'P 1'
#
loop_
_entity.id
_entity.type
_entity.pdbx_description
1 polymer ?
#
loop_
_entity_poly.entity_id
_entity_poly.type
_entity_poly.pdbx_seq_one_letter_code
_entity_poly.pdbx_strand_id
1 'polypeptide(L)'
;MNTKVLLPTMKFVAICGILALMGALYAEAMPQVRSKRSEGNCTVNGHTFDVDTGVFTSVCEFCFCSSHDSPDCTTQECSSLSCEDDQVPYTFSGECCPSICIRENDNPEEQG
;
A
#
# COMPACT_ATOMS: atom_id res chain seq x y z
N MET A 1 49.40 36.53 52.81
CA MET A 1 48.42 36.01 53.78
C MET A 1 47.24 35.42 53.00
N ASN A 2 46.91 34.17 53.34
CA ASN A 2 45.71 33.39 53.04
C ASN A 2 44.48 34.23 52.62
N THR A 3 43.61 33.80 51.70
CA THR A 3 42.82 32.56 51.83
C THR A 3 42.17 32.24 50.47
N LYS A 4 42.32 31.01 49.96
CA LYS A 4 41.49 30.51 48.85
C LYS A 4 40.10 30.22 49.42
N VAL A 5 39.11 31.00 49.00
CA VAL A 5 37.70 30.73 49.30
C VAL A 5 37.22 29.66 48.32
N LEU A 6 37.13 28.42 48.83
CA LEU A 6 36.36 27.35 48.21
C LEU A 6 34.87 27.73 48.28
N LEU A 7 34.22 27.99 47.15
CA LEU A 7 32.75 28.00 47.07
C LEU A 7 32.25 26.69 46.43
N PRO A 8 31.15 26.11 46.95
CA PRO A 8 30.77 24.72 46.72
C PRO A 8 30.05 24.49 45.39
N THR A 9 30.41 23.39 44.74
CA THR A 9 29.90 22.81 43.48
C THR A 9 28.46 22.24 43.56
N MET A 10 27.61 22.71 44.47
CA MET A 10 26.34 22.05 44.81
C MET A 10 25.08 22.82 44.37
N LYS A 11 24.96 23.19 43.08
CA LYS A 11 23.67 23.67 42.54
C LYS A 11 23.25 23.10 41.19
N PHE A 12 24.11 22.35 40.49
CA PHE A 12 23.76 21.82 39.16
C PHE A 12 23.06 20.45 39.18
N VAL A 13 23.12 19.71 40.28
CA VAL A 13 22.53 18.35 40.34
C VAL A 13 20.99 18.38 40.48
N ALA A 14 20.42 19.46 41.01
CA ALA A 14 18.97 19.54 41.27
C ALA A 14 18.12 19.79 40.01
N ILE A 15 18.68 20.39 38.95
CA ILE A 15 17.92 20.70 37.73
C ILE A 15 17.81 19.47 36.82
N CYS A 16 18.84 18.62 36.77
CA CYS A 16 18.79 17.37 36.00
C CYS A 16 17.84 16.33 36.61
N GLY A 17 17.70 16.28 37.94
CA GLY A 17 16.79 15.33 38.60
C GLY A 17 15.31 15.58 38.32
N ILE A 18 14.89 16.85 38.22
CA ILE A 18 13.50 17.22 37.97
C ILE A 18 13.13 17.00 36.50
N LEU A 19 14.05 17.25 35.56
CA LEU A 19 13.85 16.95 34.14
C LEU A 19 13.79 15.44 33.84
N ALA A 20 14.51 14.62 34.60
CA ALA A 20 14.41 13.15 34.48
C ALA A 20 13.05 12.62 34.97
N LEU A 21 12.46 13.21 36.00
CA LEU A 21 11.13 12.82 36.51
C LEU A 21 10.01 13.21 35.56
N MET A 22 10.10 14.38 34.90
CA MET A 22 9.10 14.81 33.90
C MET A 22 9.19 14.01 32.59
N GLY A 23 10.36 13.48 32.24
CA GLY A 23 10.54 12.56 31.10
C GLY A 23 9.94 11.17 31.33
N ALA A 24 9.88 10.70 32.58
CA ALA A 24 9.28 9.42 32.93
C ALA A 24 7.73 9.46 32.98
N LEU A 25 7.13 10.63 33.20
CA LEU A 25 5.67 10.80 33.23
C LEU A 25 5.03 10.95 31.83
N TYR A 26 5.81 11.30 30.79
CA TYR A 26 5.31 11.45 29.41
C TYR A 26 5.43 10.17 28.56
N ALA A 27 5.92 9.06 29.12
CA ALA A 27 6.11 7.82 28.38
C ALA A 27 4.83 6.94 28.30
N GLU A 28 3.76 7.27 29.02
CA GLU A 28 2.68 6.29 29.31
C GLU A 28 1.33 6.63 28.65
N ALA A 29 1.29 7.41 27.56
CA ALA A 29 0.03 7.74 26.90
C ALA A 29 0.11 7.91 25.37
N MET A 30 1.07 7.27 24.71
CA MET A 30 0.94 7.06 23.27
C MET A 30 0.01 5.86 23.07
N PRO A 31 -1.20 6.01 22.51
CA PRO A 31 -1.92 4.85 22.01
C PRO A 31 -0.99 4.22 20.97
N GLN A 32 -0.46 3.04 21.31
CA GLN A 32 0.15 2.15 20.33
C GLN A 32 -0.93 1.97 19.26
N VAL A 33 -0.82 2.68 18.14
CA VAL A 33 -1.52 2.33 16.91
C VAL A 33 -0.86 1.02 16.49
N ARG A 34 -1.20 -0.05 17.20
CA ARG A 34 -0.92 -1.40 16.81
C ARG A 34 -1.80 -1.55 15.58
N SER A 35 -1.22 -1.27 14.42
CA SER A 35 -1.72 -1.80 13.17
C SER A 35 -1.85 -3.29 13.45
N LYS A 36 -3.07 -3.74 13.72
CA LYS A 36 -3.39 -5.16 13.73
C LYS A 36 -3.13 -5.53 12.28
N ARG A 37 -1.91 -5.99 11.99
CA ARG A 37 -1.65 -6.68 10.74
C ARG A 37 -2.62 -7.85 10.77
N SER A 38 -3.64 -7.81 9.93
CA SER A 38 -4.60 -8.89 9.80
C SER A 38 -3.78 -10.11 9.34
N GLU A 39 -3.55 -11.07 10.23
CA GLU A 39 -2.71 -12.23 9.94
C GLU A 39 -3.48 -13.24 9.11
N GLY A 40 -3.51 -13.12 7.79
CA GLY A 40 -4.24 -14.04 6.93
C GLY A 40 -3.85 -13.96 5.46
N ASN A 41 -4.44 -14.85 4.65
CA ASN A 41 -4.34 -14.77 3.20
C ASN A 41 -5.71 -14.97 2.54
N CYS A 42 -5.80 -14.50 1.30
CA CYS A 42 -6.86 -14.84 0.37
C CYS A 42 -6.26 -15.65 -0.78
N THR A 43 -7.04 -16.55 -1.37
CA THR A 43 -6.63 -17.27 -2.59
C THR A 43 -7.66 -17.04 -3.69
N VAL A 44 -7.21 -16.50 -4.83
CA VAL A 44 -8.04 -16.28 -6.03
C VAL A 44 -7.35 -16.90 -7.24
N ASN A 45 -8.04 -17.75 -8.00
CA ASN A 45 -7.50 -18.38 -9.23
C ASN A 45 -6.13 -19.07 -9.04
N GLY A 46 -5.82 -19.54 -7.82
CA GLY A 46 -4.53 -20.16 -7.47
C GLY A 46 -3.44 -19.18 -7.01
N HIS A 47 -3.72 -17.88 -6.99
CA HIS A 47 -2.84 -16.85 -6.42
C HIS A 47 -3.20 -16.59 -4.96
N THR A 48 -2.25 -16.81 -4.05
CA THR A 48 -2.41 -16.51 -2.63
C THR A 48 -1.72 -15.20 -2.28
N PHE A 49 -2.42 -14.28 -1.61
CA PHE A 49 -1.93 -12.96 -1.23
C PHE A 49 -2.41 -12.57 0.17
N ASP A 50 -1.66 -11.68 0.83
CA ASP A 50 -1.90 -11.30 2.23
C ASP A 50 -3.18 -10.47 2.39
N VAL A 51 -3.79 -10.53 3.58
CA VAL A 51 -4.88 -9.60 3.95
C VAL A 51 -4.37 -8.15 3.89
N ASP A 52 -5.27 -7.23 3.55
CA ASP A 52 -5.02 -5.81 3.31
C ASP A 52 -4.12 -5.53 2.09
N THR A 53 -3.91 -6.53 1.22
CA THR A 53 -3.25 -6.37 -0.08
C THR A 53 -4.20 -6.65 -1.23
N GLY A 54 -3.87 -6.11 -2.41
CA GLY A 54 -4.60 -6.36 -3.63
C GLY A 54 -3.68 -6.76 -4.78
N VAL A 55 -4.22 -7.56 -5.69
CA VAL A 55 -3.49 -8.17 -6.81
C VAL A 55 -4.33 -8.13 -8.08
N PHE A 56 -3.65 -8.00 -9.21
CA PHE A 56 -4.24 -8.23 -10.52
C PHE A 56 -4.16 -9.72 -10.86
N THR A 57 -5.30 -10.38 -10.98
CA THR A 57 -5.41 -11.79 -11.39
C THR A 57 -5.46 -11.92 -12.91
N SER A 58 -5.92 -10.87 -13.59
CA SER A 58 -5.83 -10.68 -15.03
C SER A 58 -5.63 -9.20 -15.35
N VAL A 59 -5.48 -8.85 -16.64
CA VAL A 59 -5.40 -7.44 -17.05
C VAL A 59 -6.70 -6.68 -16.74
N CYS A 60 -7.83 -7.39 -16.63
CA CYS A 60 -9.15 -6.81 -16.40
C CYS A 60 -9.68 -6.98 -14.97
N GLU A 61 -9.01 -7.74 -14.12
CA GLU A 61 -9.54 -8.13 -12.81
C GLU A 61 -8.56 -7.77 -11.71
N PHE A 62 -9.07 -7.04 -10.72
CA PHE A 62 -8.36 -6.69 -9.51
C PHE A 62 -9.09 -7.26 -8.30
N CYS A 63 -8.36 -7.96 -7.45
CA CYS A 63 -8.88 -8.53 -6.22
C CYS A 63 -8.21 -7.90 -5.01
N PHE A 64 -9.00 -7.57 -3.99
CA PHE A 64 -8.53 -7.05 -2.71
C PHE A 64 -8.96 -7.97 -1.56
N CYS A 65 -8.02 -8.30 -0.68
CA CYS A 65 -8.29 -9.19 0.45
C CYS A 65 -8.63 -8.36 1.69
N SER A 66 -9.91 -8.05 1.89
CA SER A 66 -10.39 -7.27 3.05
C SER A 66 -10.39 -8.09 4.35
N SER A 67 -10.56 -9.41 4.24
CA SER A 67 -10.57 -10.35 5.38
C SER A 67 -10.22 -11.75 4.89
N HIS A 68 -9.74 -12.61 5.79
CA HIS A 68 -9.42 -14.01 5.50
C HIS A 68 -10.48 -14.70 4.65
N ASP A 69 -10.04 -15.42 3.62
CA ASP A 69 -10.87 -16.27 2.75
C ASP A 69 -12.04 -15.56 2.04
N SER A 70 -12.09 -14.22 2.05
CA SER A 70 -13.12 -13.43 1.37
C SER A 70 -12.48 -12.32 0.52
N PRO A 71 -11.89 -12.68 -0.64
CA PRO A 71 -11.41 -11.69 -1.59
C PRO A 71 -12.58 -10.95 -2.25
N ASP A 72 -12.47 -9.63 -2.34
CA ASP A 72 -13.38 -8.78 -3.11
C ASP A 72 -12.74 -8.51 -4.48
N CYS A 73 -13.30 -9.11 -5.53
CA CYS A 73 -12.79 -9.01 -6.89
C CYS A 73 -13.70 -8.13 -7.73
N THR A 74 -13.11 -7.13 -8.38
CA THR A 74 -13.77 -6.26 -9.34
C THR A 74 -13.20 -6.52 -10.72
N THR A 75 -14.07 -6.89 -11.66
CA THR A 75 -13.73 -6.99 -13.08
C THR A 75 -14.15 -5.71 -13.79
N GLN A 76 -13.26 -5.17 -14.63
CA GLN A 76 -13.57 -4.04 -15.49
C GLN A 76 -14.42 -4.50 -16.68
N GLU A 77 -15.65 -4.01 -16.73
CA GLU A 77 -16.51 -4.18 -17.91
C GLU A 77 -16.08 -3.22 -19.01
N CYS A 78 -15.86 -3.75 -20.22
CA CYS A 78 -15.50 -2.93 -21.37
C CYS A 78 -16.73 -2.33 -22.03
N SER A 79 -16.65 -1.03 -22.35
CA SER A 79 -17.64 -0.39 -23.19
C SER A 79 -17.62 -1.01 -24.60
N SER A 80 -18.80 -1.18 -25.20
CA SER A 80 -18.89 -1.64 -26.59
C SER A 80 -18.27 -0.60 -27.53
N LEU A 81 -17.18 -0.96 -28.19
CA LEU A 81 -16.58 -0.16 -29.25
C LEU A 81 -17.17 -0.61 -30.59
N SER A 82 -17.88 0.30 -31.27
CA SER A 82 -18.46 0.02 -32.59
C SER A 82 -17.49 0.47 -33.66
N CYS A 83 -16.95 -0.47 -34.42
CA CYS A 83 -16.06 -0.22 -35.55
C CYS A 83 -16.86 -0.19 -36.88
N GLU A 84 -16.24 0.32 -37.93
CA GLU A 84 -16.77 0.25 -39.30
C GLU A 84 -16.73 -1.20 -39.83
N ASP A 85 -17.47 -1.50 -40.91
CA ASP A 85 -17.64 -2.87 -41.45
C ASP A 85 -16.31 -3.59 -41.80
N ASP A 86 -15.22 -2.85 -42.06
CA ASP A 86 -13.88 -3.38 -42.39
C ASP A 86 -12.88 -3.35 -41.23
N GLN A 87 -13.35 -3.06 -40.01
CA GLN A 87 -12.51 -2.85 -38.84
C GLN A 87 -12.90 -3.75 -37.66
N VAL A 88 -11.91 -4.11 -36.85
CA VAL A 88 -12.07 -4.89 -35.64
C VAL A 88 -11.59 -4.11 -34.41
N PRO A 89 -12.25 -4.26 -33.25
CA PRO A 89 -11.76 -3.68 -32.00
C PRO A 89 -10.41 -4.30 -31.63
N TYR A 90 -9.43 -3.45 -31.32
CA TYR A 90 -8.09 -3.87 -30.93
C TYR A 90 -7.75 -3.38 -29.53
N THR A 91 -7.13 -4.29 -28.77
CA THR A 91 -6.69 -4.06 -27.38
C THR A 91 -5.17 -4.07 -27.35
N PHE A 92 -4.56 -2.99 -26.86
CA PHE A 92 -3.11 -2.95 -26.71
C PHE A 92 -2.64 -3.93 -25.64
N SER A 93 -1.42 -4.47 -25.80
CA SER A 93 -0.83 -5.35 -24.79
C SER A 93 -0.73 -4.63 -23.43
N GLY A 94 -1.34 -5.23 -22.40
CA GLY A 94 -1.41 -4.65 -21.06
C GLY A 94 -2.62 -3.74 -20.82
N GLU A 95 -3.46 -3.50 -21.82
CA GLU A 95 -4.79 -2.90 -21.64
C GLU A 95 -5.85 -3.99 -21.47
N CYS A 96 -6.87 -3.71 -20.66
CA CYS A 96 -8.00 -4.62 -20.48
C CYS A 96 -8.98 -4.55 -21.65
N CYS A 97 -9.24 -3.34 -22.13
CA CYS A 97 -10.34 -3.07 -23.05
C CYS A 97 -9.85 -2.54 -24.40
N PRO A 98 -10.59 -2.83 -25.49
CA PRO A 98 -10.27 -2.28 -26.79
C PRO A 98 -10.44 -0.76 -26.77
N SER A 99 -9.42 -0.06 -27.25
CA SER A 99 -9.37 1.39 -27.26
C SER A 99 -9.38 1.96 -28.68
N ILE A 100 -9.08 1.15 -29.70
CA ILE A 100 -9.04 1.55 -31.11
C ILE A 100 -9.67 0.49 -32.02
N CYS A 101 -10.07 0.92 -33.22
CA CYS A 101 -10.44 0.03 -34.30
C CYS A 101 -9.28 -0.02 -35.31
N ILE A 102 -8.91 -1.22 -35.74
CA ILE A 102 -7.90 -1.43 -36.78
C ILE A 102 -8.50 -2.25 -37.93
N ARG A 103 -7.96 -2.12 -39.13
CA ARG A 103 -8.33 -3.05 -40.20
C ARG A 103 -7.72 -4.41 -39.94
N GLU A 104 -8.42 -5.46 -40.33
CA GLU A 104 -7.97 -6.85 -40.15
C GLU A 104 -6.57 -7.10 -40.76
N ASN A 105 -6.26 -6.47 -41.90
CA ASN A 105 -4.94 -6.56 -42.55
C ASN A 105 -3.79 -5.87 -41.78
N ASP A 106 -4.13 -4.99 -40.84
CA ASP A 106 -3.17 -4.25 -40.01
C ASP A 106 -3.02 -4.89 -38.61
N ASN A 107 -3.65 -6.04 -38.36
CA ASN A 107 -3.57 -6.73 -37.07
C ASN A 107 -2.15 -7.28 -36.82
N PRO A 108 -1.40 -6.77 -35.83
CA PRO A 108 -0.05 -7.23 -35.54
C PRO A 108 0.01 -8.65 -34.94
N GLU A 109 -1.11 -9.22 -34.47
CA GLU A 109 -1.13 -10.54 -33.83
C GLU A 109 -1.18 -11.73 -34.82
N GLU A 110 -1.55 -11.51 -36.09
CA GLU A 110 -1.64 -12.58 -37.11
C GLU A 110 -0.35 -12.78 -37.95
N GLN A 111 0.74 -12.07 -37.63
CA GLN A 111 2.03 -12.21 -38.33
C GLN A 111 3.06 -13.08 -37.58
N GLY A 112 2.63 -13.86 -36.59
CA GLY A 112 3.47 -14.73 -35.74
C GLY A 112 3.37 -16.21 -36.07
#